data_AF-A0A0R1Q7P3-F1
#
_entry.id   AF-A0A0R1Q7P3-F1
#
_cell.length_a   1.000
_cell.length_b   1.000
_cell.length_c   1.000
_cell.angle_alpha   90.00
_cell.angle_beta   90.00
_cell.angle_gamma   90.00
#
_symmetry.space_group_name_H-M   'P 1'
#
loop_
_entity.id
_entity.type
_entity.pdbx_description
1 polymer ?
#
loop_
_entity_poly.entity_id
_entity_poly.type
_entity_poly.pdbx_seq_one_letter_code
_entity_poly.pdbx_strand_id
1 'polypeptide(L)'
;MKAVKKINNNVAVCVDGNGDELVAFGSGIGFCKMPYEIKDLRKITMTFYRLNTHNFQLLKEIPEKIFDVSAQIVNKAQKILLHGRLQI
;
A
#
# COMPACT_ATOMS: atom_id res chain seq x y z
N MET A 1 -3.78 9.95 6.57
CA MET A 1 -3.89 8.48 6.70
C MET A 1 -3.14 8.05 7.96
N LYS A 2 -3.74 7.19 8.78
CA LYS A 2 -3.17 6.74 10.06
C LYS A 2 -2.82 5.26 9.98
N ALA A 3 -1.55 4.90 10.19
CA ALA A 3 -1.14 3.51 10.34
C ALA A 3 -1.52 3.02 11.75
N VAL A 4 -2.23 1.90 11.82
CA VAL A 4 -2.81 1.38 13.08
C VAL A 4 -2.29 0.01 13.48
N LYS A 5 -1.83 -0.81 12.52
CA LYS A 5 -1.29 -2.15 12.80
C LYS A 5 -0.16 -2.49 11.85
N LYS A 6 0.95 -2.97 12.40
CA LYS A 6 2.10 -3.45 11.62
C LYS A 6 1.80 -4.83 11.01
N ILE A 7 2.07 -5.00 9.71
CA ILE A 7 2.10 -6.31 9.05
C ILE A 7 3.55 -6.76 8.89
N ASN A 8 4.40 -5.92 8.28
CA ASN A 8 5.86 -6.08 8.24
C ASN A 8 6.52 -4.68 8.18
N ASN A 9 7.78 -4.53 7.75
CA ASN A 9 8.45 -3.23 7.73
C ASN A 9 7.92 -2.27 6.64
N ASN A 10 7.32 -2.80 5.57
CA ASN A 10 6.86 -2.06 4.41
C ASN A 10 5.35 -2.16 4.18
N VAL A 11 4.63 -2.82 5.09
CA VAL A 11 3.19 -3.06 4.99
C VAL A 11 2.54 -2.78 6.34
N ALA A 12 1.47 -1.99 6.31
CA ALA A 12 0.69 -1.63 7.48
C ALA A 12 -0.80 -1.61 7.17
N VAL A 13 -1.62 -1.94 8.17
CA VAL A 13 -3.04 -1.60 8.16
C VAL A 13 -3.17 -0.12 8.52
N CYS A 14 -3.95 0.60 7.74
CA CYS A 14 -4.18 2.02 7.87
C CYS A 14 -5.67 2.33 7.88
N VAL A 15 -6.00 3.50 8.44
CA VAL A 15 -7.32 4.13 8.34
C VAL A 15 -7.15 5.42 7.54
N ASP A 16 -7.98 5.63 6.53
CA ASP A 16 -7.96 6.84 5.70
C ASP A 16 -8.68 8.02 6.37
N GLY A 17 -8.89 9.12 5.63
CA GLY A 17 -9.61 10.29 6.15
C GLY A 17 -11.12 10.10 6.32
N ASN A 18 -11.70 9.07 5.70
CA ASN A 18 -13.12 8.75 5.76
C ASN A 18 -13.44 7.72 6.85
N GLY A 19 -12.41 7.14 7.48
CA GLY A 19 -12.56 6.07 8.48
C GLY A 19 -12.51 4.67 7.87
N ASP A 20 -12.22 4.53 6.58
CA ASP A 20 -12.12 3.24 5.92
C ASP A 20 -10.79 2.55 6.23
N GLU A 21 -10.85 1.26 6.57
CA GLU A 21 -9.68 0.42 6.79
C GLU A 21 -9.11 -0.10 5.46
N LEU A 22 -7.79 -0.02 5.32
CA LEU A 22 -7.06 -0.44 4.14
C LEU A 22 -5.68 -0.99 4.51
N VAL A 23 -5.09 -1.79 3.61
CA VAL A 23 -3.68 -2.16 3.69
C VAL A 23 -2.87 -1.24 2.79
N ALA A 24 -1.90 -0.56 3.38
CA ALA A 24 -0.94 0.25 2.65
C ALA A 24 0.37 -0.54 2.50
N PHE A 25 0.95 -0.44 1.30
CA PHE A 25 2.30 -0.88 0.95
C PHE A 25 3.16 0.34 0.69
N GLY A 26 4.38 0.34 1.21
CA GLY A 26 5.25 1.50 1.08
C GLY A 26 6.57 1.39 1.84
N SER A 27 7.59 2.09 1.36
CA SER A 27 8.93 2.02 1.95
C SER A 27 8.95 2.53 3.39
N GLY A 28 9.20 1.63 4.33
CA GLY A 28 9.38 1.88 5.76
C GLY A 28 8.10 2.23 6.52
N ILE A 29 6.91 2.12 5.92
CA ILE A 29 5.66 2.54 6.58
C ILE A 29 5.25 1.64 7.75
N GLY A 30 5.76 0.41 7.80
CA GLY A 30 5.53 -0.51 8.91
C GLY A 30 6.66 -0.49 9.95
N PHE A 31 7.69 0.33 9.74
CA PHE A 31 8.86 0.38 10.62
C PHE A 31 8.58 1.13 11.93
N CYS A 32 7.85 2.24 11.87
CA CYS A 32 7.55 3.08 13.02
C CYS A 32 6.63 2.39 14.03
N LYS A 33 6.69 2.83 15.30
CA LYS A 33 5.77 2.35 16.35
C LYS A 33 4.34 2.78 16.02
N MET A 34 3.43 1.81 16.08
CA MET A 34 2.01 2.00 15.77
C MET A 34 1.21 2.33 17.04
N PRO A 35 0.12 3.12 16.96
CA PRO A 35 -0.35 3.81 15.77
C PRO A 35 0.40 5.13 15.51
N TYR A 36 0.47 5.58 14.26
CA TYR A 36 1.03 6.90 13.92
C TYR A 36 0.42 7.46 12.63
N GLU A 37 0.59 8.77 12.40
CA GLU A 37 0.10 9.45 11.21
C GLU A 37 1.15 9.47 10.09
N ILE A 38 0.77 8.98 8.90
CA ILE A 38 1.65 9.00 7.73
C ILE A 38 1.62 10.42 7.15
N LYS A 39 2.66 11.20 7.47
CA LYS A 39 2.84 12.58 6.99
C LYS A 39 3.21 12.64 5.50
N ASP A 40 4.05 11.72 5.06
CA ASP A 40 4.50 11.64 3.66
C ASP A 40 3.81 10.50 2.93
N LEU A 41 2.72 10.83 2.23
CA LEU A 41 1.95 9.87 1.44
C LEU A 41 2.71 9.36 0.21
N ARG A 42 3.81 10.01 -0.21
CA ARG A 42 4.64 9.54 -1.35
C ARG A 42 5.34 8.23 -1.04
N LYS A 43 5.48 7.88 0.25
CA LYS A 43 6.01 6.59 0.68
C LYS A 43 5.06 5.43 0.39
N ILE A 44 3.78 5.71 0.15
CA ILE A 44 2.77 4.69 -0.15
C ILE A 44 2.81 4.40 -1.65
N THR A 45 3.12 3.16 -1.98
CA THR A 45 3.17 2.68 -3.37
C THR A 45 1.84 2.06 -3.79
N MET A 46 1.10 1.44 -2.85
CA MET A 46 -0.19 0.81 -3.15
C MET A 46 -1.09 0.74 -1.93
N THR A 47 -2.41 0.82 -2.14
CA THR A 47 -3.42 0.67 -1.09
C THR A 47 -4.50 -0.31 -1.52
N PHE A 48 -4.91 -1.21 -0.62
CA PHE A 48 -6.01 -2.14 -0.84
C PHE A 48 -7.10 -1.96 0.20
N TYR A 49 -8.29 -1.58 -0.25
CA TYR A 49 -9.49 -1.51 0.57
C TYR A 49 -10.19 -2.87 0.59
N ARG A 50 -10.99 -3.12 1.64
CA ARG A 50 -11.93 -4.26 1.71
C ARG A 50 -11.28 -5.65 1.57
N LEU A 51 -10.06 -5.81 2.07
CA LEU A 51 -9.48 -7.15 2.22
C LEU A 51 -10.24 -7.87 3.34
N ASN A 52 -10.77 -9.05 3.06
CA ASN A 52 -11.27 -9.93 4.13
C ASN A 52 -10.07 -10.45 4.95
N THR A 53 -10.30 -10.83 6.20
CA THR A 53 -9.26 -11.33 7.13
C THR A 53 -8.49 -12.53 6.58
N HIS A 54 -9.12 -13.35 5.75
CA HIS A 54 -8.49 -14.53 5.13
C HIS A 54 -7.40 -14.13 4.12
N ASN A 55 -7.63 -13.09 3.32
CA ASN A 55 -6.65 -12.57 2.35
C ASN A 55 -5.40 -12.02 3.03
N PHE A 56 -5.48 -11.55 4.29
CA PHE A 56 -4.32 -11.02 5.01
C PHE A 56 -3.27 -12.06 5.36
N GLN A 57 -3.67 -13.31 5.66
CA GLN A 57 -2.71 -14.35 5.98
C GLN A 57 -1.88 -14.70 4.75
N LEU A 58 -2.52 -14.81 3.59
CA LEU A 58 -1.87 -15.05 2.31
C LEU A 58 -0.88 -13.93 1.94
N LEU A 59 -1.20 -12.66 2.23
CA LEU A 59 -0.29 -11.54 1.99
C LEU A 59 1.01 -11.62 2.81
N LYS A 60 1.00 -12.28 3.97
CA LYS A 60 2.22 -12.45 4.79
C LYS A 60 3.17 -13.50 4.23
N GLU A 61 2.67 -14.45 3.44
CA GLU A 61 3.47 -15.50 2.83
C GLU A 61 4.20 -15.00 1.57
N ILE A 62 3.74 -13.89 0.99
CA ILE A 62 4.36 -13.29 -0.19
C ILE A 62 5.63 -12.54 0.23
N PRO A 63 6.80 -12.85 -0.37
CA PRO A 63 8.04 -12.13 -0.11
C PRO A 63 7.91 -10.65 -0.49
N GLU A 64 8.51 -9.78 0.32
CA GLU A 64 8.50 -8.31 0.13
C GLU A 64 8.87 -7.89 -1.31
N LYS A 65 9.93 -8.51 -1.86
CA LYS A 65 10.41 -8.22 -3.21
C LYS A 65 9.35 -8.44 -4.30
N ILE A 66 8.40 -9.34 -4.09
CA ILE A 66 7.31 -9.59 -5.04
C ILE A 66 6.31 -8.41 -5.03
N PHE A 67 6.01 -7.85 -3.86
CA PHE A 67 5.19 -6.65 -3.76
C PHE A 67 5.89 -5.45 -4.42
N ASP A 68 7.19 -5.29 -4.21
CA ASP A 68 7.96 -4.20 -4.82
C ASP A 68 7.94 -4.27 -6.36
N VAL A 69 8.17 -5.45 -6.93
CA VAL A 69 8.11 -5.66 -8.39
C VAL A 69 6.68 -5.43 -8.90
N SER A 70 5.67 -5.96 -8.20
CA SER A 70 4.27 -5.77 -8.59
C SER A 70 3.88 -4.30 -8.60
N ALA A 71 4.29 -3.53 -7.58
CA ALA A 71 4.04 -2.10 -7.50
C ALA A 71 4.74 -1.32 -8.62
N GLN A 72 5.97 -1.71 -8.99
CA GLN A 72 6.67 -1.13 -10.14
C GLN A 72 5.96 -1.41 -11.47
N ILE A 73 5.47 -2.64 -11.68
CA ILE A 73 4.69 -3.02 -12.87
C ILE A 73 3.42 -2.18 -12.96
N VAL A 74 2.65 -2.08 -11.88
CA VAL A 74 1.41 -1.29 -11.82
C VAL A 74 1.68 0.17 -12.11
N ASN A 75 2.70 0.76 -11.48
CA ASN A 75 3.09 2.15 -11.71
C ASN A 75 3.48 2.41 -13.18
N LYS A 76 4.25 1.49 -13.79
CA LYS A 76 4.63 1.57 -15.21
C LYS A 76 3.41 1.47 -16.12
N ALA A 77 2.51 0.52 -15.86
CA ALA A 77 1.28 0.36 -16.62
C ALA A 77 0.38 1.60 -16.52
N GLN A 78 0.21 2.17 -15.33
CA GLN A 78 -0.55 3.41 -15.12
C GLN A 78 0.03 4.56 -15.92
N LYS A 79 1.36 4.75 -15.92
CA LYS A 79 2.01 5.79 -16.72
C LYS A 79 1.75 5.65 -18.21
N ILE A 80 1.82 4.42 -18.74
CA ILE A 80 1.52 4.12 -20.14
C ILE A 80 0.06 4.45 -20.46
N LEU A 81 -0.88 3.96 -19.64
CA LEU A 81 -2.31 4.14 -19.86
C LEU A 81 -2.75 5.61 -19.71
N LEU A 82 -2.12 6.38 -18.82
CA LEU A 82 -2.40 7.81 -18.63
C LEU A 82 -1.86 8.66 -19.79
N HIS A 83 -0.68 8.33 -20.35
CA HIS A 83 -0.17 9.01 -21.54
C HIS A 83 -1.01 8.73 -22.79
N GLY A 84 -1.61 7.53 -22.89
CA GLY A 84 -2.54 7.20 -23.99
C GLY A 84 -3.86 7.98 -23.99
N ARG A 85 -4.20 8.68 -22.89
CA ARG A 85 -5.43 9.49 -22.77
C ARG A 85 -5.27 10.96 -23.19
N LEU A 86 -4.07 11.42 -23.56
CA LEU A 86 -3.79 12.80 -23.95
C LEU A 86 -3.68 13.00 -25.49
N GLN A 87 -4.06 12.01 -26.29
CA GLN A 87 -4.01 12.08 -27.77
C GLN A 87 -5.37 11.94 -28.47
N ILE A 88 -6.49 12.20 -27.77
CA ILE A 88 -7.82 12.20 -28.37
C ILE A 88 -8.55 13.49 -28.00
#